data_AF-A0A6N7Q599-F1
#
_entry.id   AF-A0A6N7Q599-F1
#
_cell.length_a   1.000
_cell.length_b   1.000
_cell.length_c   1.000
_cell.angle_alpha   90.00
_cell.angle_beta   90.00
_cell.angle_gamma   90.00
#
_symmetry.space_group_name_H-M   'P 1'
#
loop_
_entity.id
_entity.type
_entity.pdbx_description
1 polymer ?
#
loop_
_entity_poly.entity_id
_entity_poly.type
_entity_poly.pdbx_seq_one_letter_code
_entity_poly.pdbx_strand_id
1 'polypeptide(L)'
;MALVLGLLGPPGCAASRFDALFLPTEDVARELEAMTPALDAEARATFREVLATTLAEDAYVCAPSPREVFFGDVQEGERMIRGSMPHYRFFFGPMHYRVRRVGARGGAPGRWEVSARFAVVLPSEGGALELADCDGKERYEGEVVCRGVPYSRSNTTEACPSSGEFLAPATRRNMEALLARWSEEAEKYWNRDAERYGLPIRYDFTFLPHDQAAGEGAPVDLTLPLSKTCGRTPYFWSLRSGWSLPVIAHEVGHLLGLVDEYEALSGIVPFYPKTPFAGAHTSRMGLSMKEDTILYPMHHWLVVRRYLCPEPSGRDPWGHAF
;
A
#
# COMPACT_ATOMS: atom_id res chain seq x y z
N MET A 1 51.13 -37.82 37.77
CA MET A 1 49.74 -37.33 37.72
C MET A 1 49.73 -36.04 36.92
N ALA A 2 49.36 -36.12 35.64
CA ALA A 2 49.22 -34.98 34.75
C ALA A 2 47.73 -34.68 34.59
N LEU A 3 47.34 -33.42 34.85
CA LEU A 3 45.95 -32.95 34.69
C LEU A 3 45.74 -32.53 33.23
N VAL A 4 44.79 -33.18 32.56
CA VAL A 4 44.39 -32.86 31.18
C VAL A 4 43.42 -31.67 31.21
N LEU A 5 43.83 -30.56 30.59
CA LEU A 5 42.97 -29.42 30.25
C LEU A 5 42.16 -29.77 28.98
N GLY A 6 40.86 -29.98 29.15
CA GLY A 6 39.92 -30.11 28.04
C GLY A 6 39.58 -28.74 27.44
N LEU A 7 39.99 -28.54 26.20
CA LEU A 7 39.54 -27.43 25.35
C LEU A 7 38.07 -27.67 24.96
N LEU A 8 37.15 -26.93 25.57
CA LEU A 8 35.80 -26.74 25.03
C LEU A 8 35.89 -25.71 23.91
N GLY A 9 35.85 -26.17 22.66
CA GLY A 9 35.61 -25.30 21.51
C GLY A 9 34.17 -24.75 21.55
N PRO A 10 33.94 -23.50 21.12
CA PRO A 10 32.59 -22.95 21.06
C PRO A 10 31.75 -23.69 20.00
N PRO A 11 30.43 -23.84 20.22
CA PRO A 11 29.56 -24.46 19.23
C PRO A 11 29.54 -23.62 17.96
N GLY A 12 29.84 -24.28 16.85
CA GLY A 12 29.85 -23.69 15.53
C GLY A 12 28.46 -23.35 14.99
N CYS A 13 28.49 -22.45 14.00
CA CYS A 13 27.50 -22.21 12.95
C CYS A 13 26.21 -21.48 13.35
N ALA A 14 26.34 -20.18 13.61
CA ALA A 14 25.31 -19.17 13.35
C ALA A 14 25.25 -18.76 11.85
N ALA A 15 25.57 -19.68 10.94
CA ALA A 15 25.48 -19.52 9.50
C ALA A 15 24.24 -20.30 9.00
N SER A 16 23.03 -19.77 9.22
CA SER A 16 21.83 -20.33 8.56
C SER A 16 20.57 -19.45 8.50
N ARG A 17 20.58 -18.19 8.99
CA ARG A 17 19.39 -17.31 8.88
C ARG A 17 19.51 -16.19 7.84
N PHE A 18 20.73 -15.78 7.47
CA PHE A 18 20.91 -14.67 6.52
C PHE A 18 20.85 -15.11 5.05
N ASP A 19 21.30 -16.33 4.70
CA ASP A 19 21.21 -16.83 3.31
C ASP A 19 19.75 -17.07 2.85
N ALA A 20 18.83 -17.31 3.78
CA ALA A 20 17.40 -17.46 3.48
C ALA A 20 16.68 -16.14 3.12
N LEU A 21 17.35 -14.99 3.29
CA LEU A 21 16.79 -13.67 3.04
C LEU A 21 17.11 -13.10 1.66
N PHE A 22 17.88 -13.80 0.82
CA PHE A 22 18.32 -13.29 -0.49
C PHE A 22 18.19 -14.36 -1.57
N LEU A 23 16.96 -14.54 -2.07
CA LEU A 23 16.73 -15.27 -3.30
C LEU A 23 17.03 -14.40 -4.53
N PRO A 24 17.49 -14.99 -5.65
CA PRO A 24 17.50 -14.32 -6.93
C PRO A 24 16.10 -13.81 -7.30
N THR A 25 16.03 -12.60 -7.86
CA THR A 25 14.75 -11.98 -8.29
C THR A 25 13.93 -12.89 -9.20
N GLU A 26 14.58 -13.68 -10.06
CA GLU A 26 13.90 -14.64 -10.94
C GLU A 26 13.19 -15.78 -10.18
N ASP A 27 13.77 -16.23 -9.06
CA ASP A 27 13.16 -17.28 -8.23
C ASP A 27 12.01 -16.71 -7.41
N VAL A 28 12.17 -15.49 -6.87
CA VAL A 28 11.06 -14.73 -6.24
C VAL A 28 9.91 -14.56 -7.22
N ALA A 29 10.19 -14.11 -8.46
CA ALA A 29 9.18 -13.94 -9.49
C ALA A 29 8.44 -15.24 -9.78
N ARG A 30 9.18 -16.36 -9.93
CA ARG A 30 8.59 -17.68 -10.20
C ARG A 30 7.64 -18.13 -9.10
N GLU A 31 7.99 -17.89 -7.84
CA GLU A 31 7.11 -18.21 -6.72
C GLU A 31 5.84 -17.34 -6.73
N LEU A 32 5.96 -16.03 -6.95
CA LEU A 32 4.82 -15.12 -7.02
C LEU A 32 3.90 -15.42 -8.21
N GLU A 33 4.47 -15.77 -9.35
CA GLU A 33 3.72 -16.22 -10.54
C GLU A 33 2.93 -17.50 -10.26
N ALA A 34 3.53 -18.46 -9.56
CA ALA A 34 2.84 -19.69 -9.18
C ALA A 34 1.65 -19.44 -8.25
N MET A 35 1.65 -18.33 -7.51
CA MET A 35 0.54 -17.88 -6.66
C MET A 35 -0.50 -17.03 -7.42
N THR A 36 -0.21 -16.63 -8.66
CA THR A 36 -1.05 -15.74 -9.45
C THR A 36 -1.64 -16.47 -10.66
N PRO A 37 -2.77 -17.19 -10.50
CA PRO A 37 -3.36 -17.93 -11.61
C PRO A 37 -3.76 -16.99 -12.75
N ALA A 38 -3.64 -17.49 -13.99
CA ALA A 38 -4.10 -16.85 -15.23
C ALA A 38 -3.37 -15.57 -15.67
N LEU A 39 -2.14 -15.31 -15.20
CA LEU A 39 -1.26 -14.34 -15.88
C LEU A 39 -0.87 -14.84 -17.26
N ASP A 40 -1.29 -14.12 -18.30
CA ASP A 40 -0.79 -14.33 -19.66
C ASP A 40 0.72 -14.03 -19.76
N ALA A 41 1.33 -14.39 -20.89
CA ALA A 41 2.77 -14.27 -21.08
C ALA A 41 3.27 -12.81 -21.05
N GLU A 42 2.45 -11.87 -21.52
CA GLU A 42 2.81 -10.46 -21.62
C GLU A 42 2.76 -9.80 -20.24
N ALA A 43 1.66 -10.01 -19.50
CA ALA A 43 1.51 -9.57 -18.12
C ALA A 43 2.59 -10.17 -17.20
N ARG A 44 3.01 -11.41 -17.45
CA ARG A 44 4.10 -12.05 -16.71
C ARG A 44 5.45 -11.36 -16.94
N ALA A 45 5.78 -11.03 -18.19
CA ALA A 45 7.00 -10.30 -18.51
C ALA A 45 7.03 -8.93 -17.83
N THR A 46 5.93 -8.18 -17.96
CA THR A 46 5.72 -6.89 -17.26
C THR A 46 5.93 -7.04 -15.76
N PHE A 47 5.30 -8.04 -15.14
CA PHE A 47 5.35 -8.25 -13.70
C PHE A 47 6.77 -8.54 -13.18
N ARG A 48 7.57 -9.30 -13.94
CA ARG A 48 8.98 -9.54 -13.63
C ARG A 48 9.80 -8.26 -13.65
N GLU A 49 9.57 -7.41 -14.64
CA GLU A 49 10.26 -6.13 -14.77
C GLU A 49 9.88 -5.18 -13.62
N VAL A 50 8.59 -5.06 -13.31
CA VAL A 50 8.10 -4.29 -12.16
C VAL A 50 8.73 -4.79 -10.85
N LEU A 51 8.75 -6.11 -10.63
CA LEU A 51 9.38 -6.70 -9.45
C LEU A 51 10.87 -6.34 -9.36
N ALA A 52 11.60 -6.50 -10.46
CA ALA A 52 13.04 -6.24 -10.50
C ALA A 52 13.35 -4.78 -10.20
N THR A 53 12.63 -3.85 -10.84
CA THR A 53 12.78 -2.41 -10.59
C THR A 53 12.41 -2.06 -9.15
N THR A 54 11.29 -2.58 -8.64
CA THR A 54 10.86 -2.32 -7.25
C THR A 54 11.89 -2.82 -6.24
N LEU A 55 12.45 -4.00 -6.45
CA LEU A 55 13.49 -4.54 -5.57
C LEU A 55 14.80 -3.73 -5.62
N ALA A 56 15.16 -3.20 -6.79
CA ALA A 56 16.34 -2.37 -6.96
C ALA A 56 16.19 -0.99 -6.28
N GLU A 57 14.97 -0.46 -6.22
CA GLU A 57 14.68 0.87 -5.68
C GLU A 57 14.24 0.86 -4.20
N ASP A 58 13.81 -0.29 -3.66
CA ASP A 58 13.40 -0.42 -2.27
C ASP A 58 14.61 -0.44 -1.31
N ALA A 59 14.60 0.45 -0.33
CA ALA A 59 15.66 0.56 0.68
C ALA A 59 15.76 -0.70 1.58
N TYR A 60 14.71 -1.51 1.67
CA TYR A 60 14.75 -2.82 2.33
C TYR A 60 15.33 -3.87 1.38
N VAL A 61 16.66 -3.99 1.41
CA VAL A 61 17.48 -4.72 0.41
C VAL A 61 17.35 -6.26 0.39
N CYS A 62 16.47 -6.88 1.18
CA CYS A 62 16.37 -8.35 1.27
C CYS A 62 15.26 -8.92 0.39
N ALA A 63 15.45 -10.11 -0.20
CA ALA A 63 14.47 -10.78 -1.06
C ALA A 63 14.19 -12.23 -0.58
N PRO A 64 13.48 -12.41 0.55
CA PRO A 64 13.16 -13.74 1.07
C PRO A 64 12.14 -14.47 0.18
N SER A 65 12.13 -15.81 0.23
CA SER A 65 11.12 -16.63 -0.46
C SER A 65 9.69 -16.17 -0.17
N PRO A 66 8.88 -15.84 -1.20
CA PRO A 66 7.46 -15.56 -1.03
C PRO A 66 6.69 -16.66 -0.29
N ARG A 67 6.98 -17.93 -0.59
CA ARG A 67 6.36 -19.07 0.08
C ARG A 67 6.68 -19.09 1.57
N GLU A 68 7.95 -18.86 1.93
CA GLU A 68 8.35 -18.80 3.35
C GLU A 68 7.77 -17.56 4.04
N VAL A 69 7.71 -16.41 3.37
CA VAL A 69 7.10 -15.18 3.91
C VAL A 69 5.63 -15.39 4.23
N PHE A 70 4.85 -15.96 3.31
CA PHE A 70 3.42 -16.14 3.52
C PHE A 70 3.12 -17.33 4.43
N PHE A 71 3.71 -18.48 4.15
CA PHE A 71 3.30 -19.78 4.71
C PHE A 71 4.35 -20.46 5.59
N GLY A 72 5.57 -19.90 5.67
CA GLY A 72 6.65 -20.44 6.48
C GLY A 72 6.52 -20.18 7.98
N ASP A 73 7.41 -20.79 8.74
CA ASP A 73 7.52 -20.60 10.18
C ASP A 73 8.29 -19.31 10.50
N VAL A 74 7.57 -18.19 10.42
CA VAL A 74 8.09 -16.86 10.73
C VAL A 74 7.79 -16.52 12.19
N GLN A 75 8.83 -16.06 12.90
CA GLN A 75 8.72 -15.63 14.30
C GLN A 75 7.65 -14.54 14.48
N GLU A 76 6.72 -14.81 15.41
CA GLU A 76 5.73 -13.83 15.84
C GLU A 76 6.36 -12.58 16.44
N GLY A 77 5.70 -11.45 16.23
CA GLY A 77 6.14 -10.17 16.72
C GLY A 77 5.45 -9.02 16.00
N GLU A 78 5.81 -7.82 16.39
CA GLU A 78 5.33 -6.58 15.79
C GLU A 78 6.54 -5.74 15.38
N ARG A 79 6.46 -5.12 14.22
CA ARG A 79 7.46 -4.18 13.73
C ARG A 79 6.80 -3.00 13.06
N MET A 80 7.35 -1.83 13.31
CA MET A 80 7.04 -0.62 12.58
C MET A 80 7.95 -0.50 11.38
N ILE A 81 7.39 -0.45 10.17
CA ILE A 81 8.11 -0.26 8.92
C ILE A 81 8.19 1.23 8.63
N ARG A 82 9.38 1.73 8.28
CA ARG A 82 9.66 3.16 8.09
C ARG A 82 10.54 3.38 6.88
N GLY A 83 10.26 4.42 6.11
CA GLY A 83 11.15 4.83 5.04
C GLY A 83 10.58 5.94 4.19
N SER A 84 11.16 6.08 3.01
CA SER A 84 10.68 6.93 1.93
C SER A 84 10.45 6.06 0.71
N MET A 85 9.37 6.31 -0.03
CA MET A 85 9.14 5.68 -1.32
C MET A 85 9.39 6.71 -2.44
N PRO A 86 10.27 6.40 -3.42
CA PRO A 86 10.46 7.23 -4.59
C PRO A 86 9.25 7.12 -5.52
N HIS A 87 8.66 8.25 -5.87
CA HIS A 87 7.58 8.37 -6.83
C HIS A 87 8.00 9.28 -7.97
N TYR A 88 7.82 8.79 -9.18
CA TYR A 88 8.49 9.27 -10.38
C TYR A 88 10.02 9.43 -10.21
N ARG A 89 10.66 8.70 -9.29
CA ARG A 89 12.06 8.83 -8.80
C ARG A 89 12.57 10.22 -8.41
N PHE A 90 11.69 11.22 -8.25
CA PHE A 90 12.08 12.55 -7.76
C PHE A 90 11.16 13.11 -6.66
N PHE A 91 9.96 12.58 -6.46
CA PHE A 91 9.17 12.84 -5.25
C PHE A 91 9.40 11.73 -4.24
N PHE A 92 9.60 12.08 -2.97
CA PHE A 92 9.78 11.09 -1.91
C PHE A 92 8.61 11.22 -0.94
N GLY A 93 7.75 10.21 -0.92
CA GLY A 93 6.65 10.12 0.03
C GLY A 93 7.09 9.37 1.30
N PRO A 94 6.63 9.78 2.50
CA PRO A 94 6.88 9.01 3.71
C PRO A 94 6.13 7.68 3.67
N MET A 95 6.83 6.61 4.07
CA MET A 95 6.26 5.27 4.27
C MET A 95 6.33 4.95 5.76
N HIS A 96 5.20 4.71 6.40
CA HIS A 96 5.12 4.36 7.81
C HIS A 96 3.88 3.49 8.05
N TYR A 97 4.08 2.27 8.54
CA TYR A 97 2.98 1.35 8.84
C TYR A 97 3.44 0.21 9.75
N ARG A 98 2.50 -0.41 10.47
CA ARG A 98 2.78 -1.51 11.38
C ARG A 98 2.51 -2.86 10.70
N VAL A 99 3.43 -3.80 10.90
CA VAL A 99 3.27 -5.21 10.51
C VAL A 99 3.39 -6.08 11.75
N ARG A 100 2.42 -6.97 11.95
CA ARG A 100 2.40 -7.95 13.05
C ARG A 100 2.24 -9.36 12.50
N ARG A 101 3.01 -10.30 13.03
CA ARG A 101 2.84 -11.75 12.80
C ARG A 101 2.21 -12.36 14.05
N VAL A 102 1.06 -13.01 13.90
CA VAL A 102 0.31 -13.62 15.01
C VAL A 102 -0.19 -15.02 14.70
N GLY A 103 -0.54 -15.78 15.73
CA GLY A 103 -1.27 -17.04 15.59
C GLY A 103 -0.45 -18.22 15.06
N ALA A 104 0.88 -18.10 15.01
CA ALA A 104 1.78 -19.21 14.71
C ALA A 104 1.97 -20.13 15.93
N ARG A 105 1.68 -19.65 17.15
CA ARG A 105 1.70 -20.49 18.36
C ARG A 105 0.47 -21.41 18.44
N GLY A 106 0.69 -22.65 18.85
CA GLY A 106 -0.39 -23.60 19.16
C GLY A 106 -0.93 -24.40 17.97
N GLY A 107 -0.19 -24.46 16.84
CA GLY A 107 -0.52 -25.30 15.69
C GLY A 107 -1.50 -24.67 14.69
N ALA A 108 -1.93 -23.42 14.91
CA ALA A 108 -2.63 -22.64 13.91
C ALA A 108 -1.63 -22.05 12.89
N PRO A 109 -2.02 -21.87 11.61
CA PRO A 109 -1.18 -21.18 10.65
C PRO A 109 -1.02 -19.72 11.04
N GLY A 110 0.23 -19.24 11.09
CA GLY A 110 0.53 -17.85 11.34
C GLY A 110 -0.08 -16.95 10.28
N ARG A 111 -0.56 -15.76 10.70
CA ARG A 111 -1.09 -14.73 9.81
C ARG A 111 -0.39 -13.40 10.02
N TRP A 112 -0.36 -12.61 8.96
CA TRP A 112 0.09 -11.22 8.96
C TRP A 112 -1.08 -10.29 9.23
N GLU A 113 -0.84 -9.26 10.03
CA GLU A 113 -1.74 -8.14 10.23
C GLU A 113 -0.97 -6.87 9.89
N VAL A 114 -1.43 -6.15 8.87
CA VAL A 114 -0.84 -4.90 8.39
C VAL A 114 -1.80 -3.78 8.74
N SER A 115 -1.33 -2.77 9.47
CA SER A 115 -2.16 -1.65 9.90
C SER A 115 -1.52 -0.32 9.58
N ALA A 116 -2.34 0.64 9.14
CA ALA A 116 -1.93 2.01 8.89
C ALA A 116 -3.03 3.00 9.27
N ARG A 117 -2.66 4.05 10.00
CA ARG A 117 -3.54 5.11 10.50
C ARG A 117 -3.14 6.46 9.93
N PHE A 118 -4.05 7.02 9.15
CA PHE A 118 -3.87 8.26 8.42
C PHE A 118 -4.67 9.38 9.07
N ALA A 119 -3.96 10.30 9.74
CA ALA A 119 -4.57 11.53 10.22
C ALA A 119 -4.78 12.49 9.06
N VAL A 120 -5.98 13.04 8.95
CA VAL A 120 -6.37 13.89 7.84
C VAL A 120 -6.65 15.30 8.35
N VAL A 121 -5.85 16.26 7.89
CA VAL A 121 -6.09 17.68 8.21
C VAL A 121 -7.27 18.16 7.37
N LEU A 122 -8.41 18.35 8.04
CA LEU A 122 -9.63 18.79 7.38
C LEU A 122 -9.49 20.25 6.90
N PRO A 123 -9.93 20.57 5.68
CA PRO A 123 -10.00 21.94 5.21
C PRO A 123 -11.09 22.71 5.97
N SER A 124 -11.08 24.04 5.84
CA SER A 124 -12.14 24.87 6.40
C SER A 124 -13.52 24.48 5.84
N GLU A 125 -14.51 24.52 6.74
CA GLU A 125 -15.90 24.26 6.41
C GLU A 125 -16.45 25.31 5.42
N GLY A 126 -17.44 24.88 4.62
CA GLY A 126 -18.13 25.73 3.64
C GLY A 126 -17.77 25.42 2.19
N GLY A 127 -18.67 25.81 1.29
CA GLY A 127 -18.62 25.39 -0.11
C GLY A 127 -19.03 23.93 -0.30
N ALA A 128 -18.53 23.30 -1.36
CA ALA A 128 -18.83 21.92 -1.71
C ALA A 128 -17.62 21.00 -1.46
N LEU A 129 -17.93 19.76 -1.10
CA LEU A 129 -17.05 18.61 -1.08
C LEU A 129 -17.33 17.82 -2.35
N GLU A 130 -16.38 17.78 -3.27
CA GLU A 130 -16.47 16.92 -4.45
C GLU A 130 -16.31 15.47 -4.04
N LEU A 131 -17.20 14.60 -4.54
CA LEU A 131 -17.21 13.16 -4.32
C LEU A 131 -16.92 12.44 -5.65
N ALA A 132 -16.58 11.15 -5.57
CA ALA A 132 -16.36 10.32 -6.76
C ALA A 132 -17.62 9.62 -7.27
N ASP A 133 -18.63 9.51 -6.40
CA ASP A 133 -19.91 8.85 -6.61
C ASP A 133 -20.89 9.30 -5.51
N CYS A 134 -22.10 8.73 -5.52
CA CYS A 134 -23.10 8.93 -4.48
C CYS A 134 -23.44 7.66 -3.70
N ASP A 135 -22.56 6.66 -3.75
CA ASP A 135 -22.73 5.46 -2.95
C ASP A 135 -22.54 5.83 -1.47
N GLY A 136 -23.46 5.38 -0.63
CA GLY A 136 -23.51 5.77 0.79
C GLY A 136 -23.98 7.21 1.03
N LYS A 137 -24.70 7.85 0.09
CA LYS A 137 -25.13 9.26 0.22
C LYS A 137 -25.91 9.57 1.49
N GLU A 138 -26.59 8.58 2.06
CA GLU A 138 -27.34 8.69 3.32
C GLU A 138 -26.47 9.02 4.54
N ARG A 139 -25.14 8.87 4.42
CA ARG A 139 -24.16 9.26 5.45
C ARG A 139 -23.93 10.77 5.49
N TYR A 140 -24.24 11.48 4.41
CA TYR A 140 -24.01 12.92 4.30
C TYR A 140 -25.24 13.73 4.71
N GLU A 141 -25.00 14.86 5.36
CA GLU A 141 -26.00 15.86 5.70
C GLU A 141 -26.16 16.90 4.59
N GLY A 142 -27.38 17.43 4.48
CA GLY A 142 -27.75 18.45 3.50
C GLY A 142 -28.07 17.89 2.12
N GLU A 143 -28.18 18.78 1.14
CA GLU A 143 -28.49 18.39 -0.24
C GLU A 143 -27.24 17.81 -0.92
N VAL A 144 -27.34 16.54 -1.33
CA VAL A 144 -26.29 15.86 -2.11
C VAL A 144 -26.67 15.89 -3.59
N VAL A 145 -25.78 16.42 -4.43
CA VAL A 145 -25.93 16.42 -5.89
C VAL A 145 -25.36 15.12 -6.45
N CYS A 146 -26.16 14.40 -7.26
CA CYS A 146 -25.78 13.13 -7.85
C CYS A 146 -26.19 13.09 -9.32
N ARG A 147 -25.27 13.41 -10.23
CA ARG A 147 -25.54 13.44 -11.67
C ARG A 147 -24.40 12.81 -12.46
N GLY A 148 -24.73 12.03 -13.49
CA GLY A 148 -23.75 11.42 -14.37
C GLY A 148 -23.30 10.02 -13.93
N VAL A 149 -22.10 9.62 -14.37
CA VAL A 149 -21.54 8.28 -14.17
C VAL A 149 -20.46 8.34 -13.09
N PRO A 150 -20.53 7.48 -12.05
CA PRO A 150 -19.48 7.35 -11.03
C PRO A 150 -18.08 7.27 -11.63
N TYR A 151 -17.10 7.91 -10.99
CA TYR A 151 -15.75 8.04 -11.55
C TYR A 151 -15.11 6.67 -11.83
N SER A 152 -15.34 5.69 -10.94
CA SER A 152 -14.87 4.30 -11.07
C SER A 152 -15.46 3.55 -12.27
N ARG A 153 -16.62 3.99 -12.75
CA ARG A 153 -17.35 3.41 -13.90
C ARG A 153 -17.20 4.24 -15.17
N SER A 154 -16.44 5.33 -15.13
CA SER A 154 -16.14 6.11 -16.33
C SER A 154 -15.30 5.27 -17.30
N ASN A 155 -15.45 5.47 -18.61
CA ASN A 155 -14.63 4.80 -19.64
C ASN A 155 -13.22 5.40 -19.78
N THR A 156 -12.75 6.16 -18.78
CA THR A 156 -11.45 6.83 -18.80
C THR A 156 -10.47 6.18 -17.81
N THR A 157 -9.21 6.59 -17.91
CA THR A 157 -8.15 6.27 -16.94
C THR A 157 -7.79 7.49 -16.07
N GLU A 158 -8.59 8.55 -16.13
CA GLU A 158 -8.37 9.78 -15.39
C GLU A 158 -8.87 9.67 -13.95
N ALA A 159 -8.11 10.19 -12.99
CA ALA A 159 -8.51 10.31 -11.58
C ALA A 159 -9.78 11.15 -11.37
N CYS A 160 -10.02 12.08 -12.30
CA CYS A 160 -11.09 13.07 -12.30
C CYS A 160 -11.79 13.07 -13.65
N PRO A 161 -12.52 12.01 -14.02
CA PRO A 161 -13.26 12.05 -15.26
C PRO A 161 -14.32 13.16 -15.18
N SER A 162 -14.50 13.92 -16.25
CA SER A 162 -15.66 14.83 -16.38
C SER A 162 -16.94 14.04 -16.69
N SER A 163 -17.18 12.94 -15.97
CA SER A 163 -18.27 11.99 -16.21
C SER A 163 -19.53 12.28 -15.38
N GLY A 164 -19.45 13.21 -14.42
CA GLY A 164 -20.56 13.55 -13.55
C GLY A 164 -20.26 14.71 -12.62
N GLU A 165 -21.26 15.02 -11.80
CA GLU A 165 -21.22 16.00 -10.72
C GLU A 165 -21.76 15.32 -9.46
N PHE A 166 -20.86 15.10 -8.50
CA PHE A 166 -21.15 14.46 -7.22
C PHE A 166 -20.67 15.38 -6.11
N LEU A 167 -21.59 16.05 -5.42
CA LEU A 167 -21.25 17.08 -4.43
C LEU A 167 -22.03 16.87 -3.15
N ALA A 168 -21.37 17.04 -2.02
CA ALA A 168 -22.01 17.22 -0.72
C ALA A 168 -21.58 18.56 -0.10
N PRO A 169 -22.33 19.14 0.85
CA PRO A 169 -21.86 20.28 1.61
C PRO A 169 -20.54 19.94 2.33
N ALA A 170 -19.55 20.83 2.28
CA ALA A 170 -18.28 20.64 2.98
C ALA A 170 -18.39 21.01 4.47
N THR A 171 -19.21 20.25 5.21
CA THR A 171 -19.31 20.32 6.67
C THR A 171 -18.31 19.36 7.30
N ARG A 172 -17.96 19.59 8.57
CA ARG A 172 -17.12 18.65 9.33
C ARG A 172 -17.67 17.23 9.30
N ARG A 173 -18.98 17.07 9.56
CA ARG A 173 -19.66 15.78 9.56
C ARG A 173 -19.56 15.04 8.23
N ASN A 174 -19.69 15.75 7.10
CA ASN A 174 -19.58 15.12 5.79
C ASN A 174 -18.15 14.69 5.46
N MET A 175 -17.16 15.46 5.90
CA MET A 175 -15.75 15.07 5.76
C MET A 175 -15.43 13.86 6.64
N GLU A 176 -15.92 13.81 7.88
CA GLU A 176 -15.78 12.63 8.75
C GLU A 176 -16.46 11.39 8.15
N ALA A 177 -17.67 11.55 7.59
CA ALA A 177 -18.39 10.47 6.91
C ALA A 177 -17.62 9.91 5.71
N LEU A 178 -16.96 10.78 4.93
CA LEU A 178 -16.09 10.38 3.83
C LEU A 178 -14.88 9.57 4.33
N LEU A 179 -14.19 10.03 5.37
CA LEU A 179 -13.03 9.32 5.94
C LEU A 179 -13.43 7.96 6.54
N ALA A 180 -14.58 7.88 7.19
CA ALA A 180 -15.13 6.62 7.68
C ALA A 180 -15.38 5.64 6.52
N ARG A 181 -15.98 6.12 5.42
CA ARG A 181 -16.18 5.32 4.20
C ARG A 181 -14.86 4.84 3.61
N TRP A 182 -13.84 5.70 3.52
CA TRP A 182 -12.52 5.30 3.04
C TRP A 182 -11.89 4.22 3.90
N SER A 183 -11.99 4.34 5.23
CA SER A 183 -11.50 3.33 6.17
C SER A 183 -12.18 1.98 5.95
N GLU A 184 -13.52 1.98 5.85
CA GLU A 184 -14.31 0.76 5.68
C GLU A 184 -14.13 0.10 4.31
N GLU A 185 -13.98 0.90 3.25
CA GLU A 185 -14.11 0.40 1.88
C GLU A 185 -12.79 0.28 1.11
N ALA A 186 -11.80 1.13 1.37
CA ALA A 186 -10.48 0.97 0.74
C ALA A 186 -9.79 -0.30 1.25
N GLU A 187 -9.93 -0.61 2.54
CA GLU A 187 -9.45 -1.84 3.17
C GLU A 187 -10.03 -3.10 2.50
N LYS A 188 -11.31 -3.07 2.10
CA LYS A 188 -11.97 -4.22 1.48
C LYS A 188 -11.27 -4.67 0.21
N TYR A 189 -10.70 -3.77 -0.59
CA TYR A 189 -9.95 -4.15 -1.79
C TYR A 189 -8.73 -5.00 -1.44
N TRP A 190 -7.96 -4.57 -0.45
CA TRP A 190 -6.76 -5.26 0.00
C TRP A 190 -7.06 -6.62 0.64
N ASN A 191 -8.07 -6.68 1.51
CA ASN A 191 -8.48 -7.93 2.15
C ASN A 191 -9.10 -8.91 1.14
N ARG A 192 -9.97 -8.43 0.24
CA ARG A 192 -10.55 -9.24 -0.85
C ARG A 192 -9.46 -9.88 -1.70
N ASP A 193 -8.45 -9.12 -2.08
CA ASP A 193 -7.40 -9.61 -2.98
C ASP A 193 -6.45 -10.57 -2.26
N ALA A 194 -6.09 -10.31 -0.99
CA ALA A 194 -5.33 -11.27 -0.19
C ALA A 194 -6.09 -12.60 -0.03
N GLU A 195 -7.40 -12.55 0.28
CA GLU A 195 -8.28 -13.73 0.40
C GLU A 195 -8.39 -14.48 -0.93
N ARG A 196 -8.53 -13.77 -2.05
CA ARG A 196 -8.61 -14.35 -3.40
C ARG A 196 -7.41 -15.23 -3.71
N TYR A 197 -6.23 -14.88 -3.22
CA TYR A 197 -4.99 -15.65 -3.41
C TYR A 197 -4.68 -16.61 -2.26
N GLY A 198 -5.55 -16.71 -1.24
CA GLY A 198 -5.32 -17.53 -0.06
C GLY A 198 -4.13 -17.08 0.78
N LEU A 199 -3.76 -15.79 0.71
CA LEU A 199 -2.65 -15.23 1.48
C LEU A 199 -3.09 -15.00 2.92
N PRO A 200 -2.31 -15.41 3.94
CA PRO A 200 -2.69 -15.27 5.34
C PRO A 200 -2.37 -13.85 5.82
N ILE A 201 -3.04 -12.85 5.26
CA ILE A 201 -2.81 -11.43 5.54
C ILE A 201 -4.16 -10.75 5.79
N ARG A 202 -4.20 -9.92 6.82
CA ARG A 202 -5.31 -9.01 7.09
C ARG A 202 -4.79 -7.58 7.14
N TYR A 203 -5.52 -6.68 6.48
CA TYR A 203 -5.28 -5.25 6.49
C TYR A 203 -6.29 -4.55 7.42
N ASP A 204 -5.83 -3.49 8.08
CA ASP A 204 -6.60 -2.59 8.94
C ASP A 204 -6.18 -1.14 8.64
N PHE A 205 -7.01 -0.42 7.88
CA PHE A 205 -6.72 0.96 7.48
C PHE A 205 -7.72 1.92 8.11
N THR A 206 -7.19 2.99 8.73
CA THR A 206 -8.02 4.03 9.34
C THR A 206 -7.66 5.39 8.80
N PHE A 207 -8.67 6.14 8.36
CA PHE A 207 -8.60 7.57 8.07
C PHE A 207 -9.44 8.30 9.12
N LEU A 208 -8.84 9.28 9.80
CA LEU A 208 -9.51 10.04 10.85
C LEU A 208 -9.08 11.51 10.83
N PRO A 209 -9.93 12.45 11.29
CA PRO A 209 -9.52 13.84 11.46
C PRO A 209 -8.27 13.98 12.34
N HIS A 210 -7.35 14.84 11.93
CA HIS A 210 -6.09 15.06 12.65
C HIS A 210 -6.29 15.57 14.08
N ASP A 211 -7.25 16.46 14.29
CA ASP A 211 -7.56 16.99 15.62
C ASP A 211 -8.23 15.94 16.53
N GLN A 212 -9.04 15.05 15.97
CA GLN A 212 -9.55 13.88 16.67
C GLN A 212 -8.40 12.97 17.11
N ALA A 213 -7.50 12.61 16.19
CA ALA A 213 -6.33 11.78 16.50
C ALA A 213 -5.47 12.39 17.62
N ALA A 214 -5.24 13.70 17.56
CA ALA A 214 -4.48 14.44 18.57
C ALA A 214 -5.19 14.46 19.92
N GLY A 215 -6.51 14.70 19.95
CA GLY A 215 -7.31 14.73 21.18
C GLY A 215 -7.42 13.36 21.87
N GLU A 216 -7.45 12.28 21.10
CA GLU A 216 -7.50 10.90 21.60
C GLU A 216 -6.10 10.34 21.96
N GLY A 217 -5.02 11.03 21.59
CA GLY A 217 -3.67 10.48 21.67
C GLY A 217 -3.49 9.23 20.82
N ALA A 218 -4.26 9.10 19.74
CA ALA A 218 -4.20 7.94 18.86
C ALA A 218 -2.86 7.90 18.12
N PRO A 219 -2.19 6.73 18.02
CA PRO A 219 -0.99 6.63 17.22
C PRO A 219 -1.34 6.84 15.74
N VAL A 220 -0.64 7.78 15.11
CA VAL A 220 -0.79 8.16 13.70
C VAL A 220 0.47 7.76 12.96
N ASP A 221 0.30 7.06 11.84
CA ASP A 221 1.43 6.67 11.00
C ASP A 221 1.80 7.78 10.02
N LEU A 222 0.80 8.49 9.50
CA LEU A 222 1.00 9.63 8.61
C LEU A 222 -0.10 10.70 8.73
N THR A 223 0.28 11.97 8.59
CA THR A 223 -0.65 13.10 8.50
C THR A 223 -0.64 13.71 7.11
N LEU A 224 -1.82 13.86 6.49
CA LEU A 224 -2.01 14.46 5.16
C LEU A 224 -3.18 15.44 5.16
N PRO A 225 -3.14 16.56 4.44
CA PRO A 225 -4.31 17.42 4.30
C PRO A 225 -5.34 16.83 3.34
N LEU A 226 -6.61 17.16 3.55
CA LEU A 226 -7.70 16.86 2.61
C LEU A 226 -7.97 18.07 1.72
N SER A 227 -8.00 17.85 0.41
CA SER A 227 -8.55 18.80 -0.55
C SER A 227 -9.96 18.40 -0.94
N LYS A 228 -10.86 19.40 -1.01
CA LYS A 228 -12.29 19.24 -1.31
C LYS A 228 -12.63 18.97 -2.77
N THR A 229 -11.62 18.69 -3.59
CA THR A 229 -11.73 18.53 -5.04
C THR A 229 -11.15 17.17 -5.43
N CYS A 230 -11.48 16.67 -6.61
CA CYS A 230 -10.83 15.49 -7.16
C CYS A 230 -9.40 15.81 -7.69
N GLY A 231 -9.12 17.09 -7.99
CA GLY A 231 -8.06 17.56 -8.92
C GLY A 231 -6.63 17.06 -8.69
N ARG A 232 -5.74 17.28 -9.67
CA ARG A 232 -4.35 16.80 -9.66
C ARG A 232 -3.43 17.70 -8.83
N THR A 233 -2.92 17.18 -7.71
CA THR A 233 -1.65 17.58 -7.09
C THR A 233 -0.82 16.34 -6.86
N PRO A 234 0.49 16.45 -6.56
CA PRO A 234 1.24 15.29 -6.07
C PRO A 234 0.50 14.63 -4.91
N TYR A 235 0.26 13.32 -4.98
CA TYR A 235 -0.65 12.61 -4.10
C TYR A 235 -0.16 12.58 -2.62
N PHE A 236 1.16 12.65 -2.39
CA PHE A 236 1.73 12.79 -1.04
C PHE A 236 1.49 14.16 -0.39
N TRP A 237 1.01 15.15 -1.14
CA TRP A 237 0.78 16.47 -0.58
C TRP A 237 -0.62 16.60 0.00
N SER A 238 -1.56 15.77 -0.41
CA SER A 238 -2.94 15.82 0.05
C SER A 238 -3.75 14.62 -0.43
N LEU A 239 -4.66 14.13 0.41
CA LEU A 239 -5.77 13.30 -0.04
C LEU A 239 -6.83 14.18 -0.73
N ARG A 240 -7.59 13.60 -1.66
CA ARG A 240 -8.61 14.33 -2.43
C ARG A 240 -9.98 13.70 -2.20
N SER A 241 -10.97 14.52 -1.87
CA SER A 241 -12.30 14.01 -1.57
C SER A 241 -12.99 13.37 -2.76
N GLY A 242 -12.67 13.83 -3.97
CA GLY A 242 -13.21 13.31 -5.22
C GLY A 242 -12.49 12.06 -5.74
N TRP A 243 -11.56 11.47 -5.00
CA TRP A 243 -10.96 10.19 -5.39
C TRP A 243 -11.93 9.04 -5.16
N SER A 244 -12.11 8.24 -6.22
CA SER A 244 -12.88 6.99 -6.14
C SER A 244 -12.20 6.01 -5.19
N LEU A 245 -12.99 5.10 -4.60
CA LEU A 245 -12.44 4.06 -3.71
C LEU A 245 -11.30 3.26 -4.36
N PRO A 246 -11.33 2.95 -5.67
CA PRO A 246 -10.18 2.34 -6.30
C PRO A 246 -8.89 3.14 -6.23
N VAL A 247 -8.99 4.46 -6.40
CA VAL A 247 -7.87 5.38 -6.24
C VAL A 247 -7.41 5.40 -4.79
N ILE A 248 -8.33 5.53 -3.81
CA ILE A 248 -7.94 5.48 -2.38
C ILE A 248 -7.16 4.21 -2.05
N ALA A 249 -7.61 3.03 -2.52
CA ALA A 249 -6.91 1.78 -2.29
C ALA A 249 -5.50 1.73 -2.93
N HIS A 250 -5.33 2.37 -4.09
CA HIS A 250 -4.04 2.52 -4.76
C HIS A 250 -3.11 3.49 -4.01
N GLU A 251 -3.62 4.63 -3.56
CA GLU A 251 -2.84 5.59 -2.78
C GLU A 251 -2.37 4.98 -1.46
N VAL A 252 -3.20 4.16 -0.80
CA VAL A 252 -2.76 3.37 0.36
C VAL A 252 -1.58 2.47 0.00
N GLY A 253 -1.54 1.92 -1.22
CA GLY A 253 -0.36 1.19 -1.73
C GLY A 253 0.90 2.03 -1.71
N HIS A 254 0.83 3.28 -2.17
CA HIS A 254 1.95 4.21 -2.09
C HIS A 254 2.36 4.54 -0.65
N LEU A 255 1.40 4.69 0.26
CA LEU A 255 1.67 4.92 1.69
C LEU A 255 2.31 3.69 2.37
N LEU A 256 2.03 2.50 1.85
CA LEU A 256 2.70 1.25 2.19
C LEU A 256 4.00 1.03 1.39
N GLY A 257 4.44 2.03 0.62
CA GLY A 257 5.69 2.04 -0.12
C GLY A 257 5.72 1.18 -1.38
N LEU A 258 4.58 0.99 -2.04
CA LEU A 258 4.53 0.42 -3.38
C LEU A 258 4.69 1.52 -4.43
N VAL A 259 5.46 1.25 -5.48
CA VAL A 259 5.62 2.15 -6.64
C VAL A 259 4.47 1.98 -7.63
N ASP A 260 4.30 2.97 -8.49
CA ASP A 260 3.46 2.80 -9.67
C ASP A 260 4.10 1.82 -10.65
N GLU A 261 3.34 0.85 -11.16
CA GLU A 261 3.89 -0.11 -12.12
C GLU A 261 4.29 0.58 -13.43
N TYR A 262 3.58 1.63 -13.85
CA TYR A 262 3.99 2.43 -15.00
C TYR A 262 5.27 3.23 -14.74
N GLU A 263 5.56 3.62 -13.49
CA GLU A 263 6.85 4.24 -13.15
C GLU A 263 7.98 3.24 -13.33
N ALA A 264 7.79 2.02 -12.83
CA ALA A 264 8.78 0.95 -12.94
C ALA A 264 9.16 0.61 -14.39
N LEU A 265 8.22 0.78 -15.33
CA LEU A 265 8.36 0.43 -16.75
C LEU A 265 8.73 1.62 -17.66
N SER A 266 8.38 2.85 -17.27
CA SER A 266 8.54 4.02 -18.16
C SER A 266 9.88 4.75 -18.01
N GLY A 267 10.69 4.42 -17.00
CA GLY A 267 12.01 5.04 -16.80
C GLY A 267 12.00 6.56 -16.56
N ILE A 268 10.82 7.14 -16.28
CA ILE A 268 10.49 8.57 -16.18
C ILE A 268 10.53 9.33 -17.51
N VAL A 269 9.37 9.84 -17.91
CA VAL A 269 9.28 11.13 -18.59
C VAL A 269 8.22 11.95 -17.86
N PRO A 270 8.51 13.18 -17.37
CA PRO A 270 7.56 14.01 -16.61
C PRO A 270 6.30 14.42 -17.39
N PHE A 271 6.19 14.01 -18.66
CA PHE A 271 5.09 14.28 -19.57
C PHE A 271 4.45 13.02 -20.15
N TYR A 272 4.84 11.82 -19.68
CA TYR A 272 4.25 10.60 -20.23
C TYR A 272 2.80 10.47 -19.74
N PRO A 273 1.81 10.37 -20.65
CA PRO A 273 0.47 10.00 -20.23
C PRO A 273 0.56 8.63 -19.55
N LYS A 274 -0.36 8.34 -18.61
CA LYS A 274 -0.59 6.99 -18.04
C LYS A 274 -0.86 6.02 -19.19
N THR A 275 0.20 5.59 -19.86
CA THR A 275 0.13 4.84 -21.11
C THR A 275 -0.11 3.42 -20.68
N PRO A 276 -1.23 2.81 -21.09
CA PRO A 276 -1.49 1.42 -20.75
C PRO A 276 -0.32 0.57 -21.21
N PHE A 277 0.38 -0.06 -20.26
CA PHE A 277 1.30 -1.15 -20.54
C PHE A 277 0.51 -2.47 -20.50
N ALA A 278 1.09 -3.53 -21.06
CA ALA A 278 0.44 -4.83 -21.08
C ALA A 278 0.20 -5.34 -19.65
N GLY A 279 -1.05 -5.66 -19.34
CA GLY A 279 -1.48 -6.05 -17.99
C GLY A 279 -1.85 -4.90 -17.06
N ALA A 280 -1.59 -3.62 -17.40
CA ALA A 280 -1.90 -2.48 -16.54
C ALA A 280 -3.37 -2.42 -16.09
N HIS A 281 -4.28 -2.80 -17.00
CA HIS A 281 -5.72 -2.82 -16.76
C HIS A 281 -6.17 -3.84 -15.71
N THR A 282 -5.30 -4.77 -15.33
CA THR A 282 -5.57 -5.78 -14.31
C THR A 282 -4.98 -5.42 -12.95
N SER A 283 -3.87 -4.69 -12.91
CA SER A 283 -3.22 -4.32 -11.65
C SER A 283 -3.79 -3.04 -11.05
N ARG A 284 -4.05 -3.06 -9.74
CA ARG A 284 -4.40 -1.86 -8.97
C ARG A 284 -3.26 -0.83 -8.97
N MET A 285 -2.01 -1.28 -9.00
CA MET A 285 -0.83 -0.42 -9.04
C MET A 285 -0.45 -0.03 -10.49
N GLY A 286 -1.08 -0.64 -11.49
CA GLY A 286 -0.96 -0.26 -12.90
C GLY A 286 -2.05 0.72 -13.36
N LEU A 287 -3.30 0.49 -12.95
CA LEU A 287 -4.44 1.34 -13.28
C LEU A 287 -5.41 1.47 -12.11
N SER A 288 -5.25 2.52 -11.31
CA SER A 288 -6.00 2.73 -10.06
C SER A 288 -7.48 3.10 -10.20
N MET A 289 -7.98 3.32 -11.41
CA MET A 289 -9.33 3.87 -11.63
C MET A 289 -10.45 2.85 -11.63
N LYS A 290 -10.14 1.55 -11.72
CA LYS A 290 -11.15 0.52 -12.00
C LYS A 290 -11.37 -0.40 -10.80
N GLU A 291 -12.63 -0.72 -10.52
CA GLU A 291 -13.03 -1.56 -9.38
C GLU A 291 -12.56 -3.01 -9.50
N ASP A 292 -12.43 -3.50 -10.74
CA ASP A 292 -12.05 -4.87 -11.10
C ASP A 292 -10.54 -5.12 -11.10
N THR A 293 -9.72 -4.06 -11.07
CA THR A 293 -8.28 -4.21 -10.88
C THR A 293 -7.97 -4.83 -9.52
N ILE A 294 -6.85 -5.54 -9.42
CA ILE A 294 -6.49 -6.32 -8.23
C ILE A 294 -5.07 -6.03 -7.78
N LEU A 295 -4.82 -6.27 -6.50
CA LEU A 295 -3.48 -6.35 -5.95
C LEU A 295 -2.96 -7.78 -6.10
N TYR A 296 -1.94 -7.95 -6.92
CA TYR A 296 -1.21 -9.21 -7.04
C TYR A 296 -0.45 -9.65 -5.78
N PRO A 297 -0.16 -10.95 -5.60
CA PRO A 297 0.69 -11.47 -4.52
C PRO A 297 2.02 -10.74 -4.34
N MET A 298 2.62 -10.20 -5.41
CA MET A 298 3.83 -9.37 -5.31
C MET A 298 3.63 -8.14 -4.43
N HIS A 299 2.52 -7.43 -4.57
CA HIS A 299 2.24 -6.23 -3.77
C HIS A 299 2.18 -6.57 -2.29
N HIS A 300 1.45 -7.63 -1.96
CA HIS A 300 1.37 -8.14 -0.60
C HIS A 300 2.74 -8.55 -0.08
N TRP A 301 3.52 -9.29 -0.87
CA TRP A 301 4.88 -9.75 -0.52
C TRP A 301 5.82 -8.57 -0.26
N LEU A 302 5.84 -7.56 -1.13
CA LEU A 302 6.64 -6.36 -0.96
C LEU A 302 6.34 -5.64 0.37
N VAL A 303 5.06 -5.60 0.77
CA VAL A 303 4.64 -4.98 2.04
C VAL A 303 5.12 -5.79 3.24
N VAL A 304 4.91 -7.12 3.26
CA VAL A 304 5.21 -7.94 4.43
C VAL A 304 6.68 -8.37 4.53
N ARG A 305 7.42 -8.49 3.42
CA ARG A 305 8.84 -8.91 3.43
C ARG A 305 9.71 -7.96 4.26
N ARG A 306 9.35 -6.67 4.32
CA ARG A 306 10.08 -5.64 5.06
C ARG A 306 10.13 -5.94 6.56
N TYR A 307 9.18 -6.72 7.09
CA TYR A 307 9.23 -7.22 8.47
C TYR A 307 10.48 -8.07 8.73
N LEU A 308 10.97 -8.80 7.72
CA LEU A 308 12.14 -9.68 7.80
C LEU A 308 13.45 -8.99 7.38
N CYS A 309 13.37 -7.93 6.58
CA CYS A 309 14.54 -7.25 6.07
C CYS A 309 15.22 -6.38 7.12
N PRO A 310 16.56 -6.23 7.11
CA PRO A 310 17.25 -5.23 7.93
C PRO A 310 16.64 -3.83 7.74
N GLU A 311 16.62 -3.01 8.80
CA GLU A 311 16.29 -1.59 8.63
C GLU A 311 17.28 -0.93 7.67
N PRO A 312 16.83 -0.07 6.74
CA PRO A 312 17.73 0.62 5.83
C PRO A 312 18.72 1.49 6.61
N SER A 313 19.99 1.48 6.18
CA SER A 313 21.04 2.33 6.75
C SER A 313 20.84 3.78 6.31
N GLY A 314 19.93 4.50 6.97
CA GLY A 314 19.78 5.95 6.87
C GLY A 314 19.07 6.51 5.63
N ARG A 315 17.92 7.14 5.86
CA ARG A 315 17.61 8.55 5.55
C ARG A 315 16.44 8.88 6.47
N ASP A 316 16.52 9.98 7.20
CA ASP A 316 15.30 10.57 7.75
C ASP A 316 14.44 10.98 6.54
N PRO A 317 13.25 10.40 6.30
CA PRO A 317 12.39 10.82 5.20
C PRO A 317 11.99 12.31 5.31
N TRP A 318 12.18 12.92 6.48
CA TRP A 318 11.99 14.35 6.75
C TRP A 318 13.27 15.19 6.69
N GLY A 319 14.44 14.62 6.37
CA GLY A 319 15.72 15.35 6.29
C GLY A 319 15.77 16.47 5.24
N HIS A 320 14.70 16.61 4.43
CA HIS A 320 14.50 17.66 3.43
C HIS A 320 13.26 18.53 3.70
N ALA A 321 12.52 18.30 4.80
CA ALA A 321 11.19 18.85 5.05
C ALA A 321 11.12 19.81 6.26
N PHE A 322 12.23 20.52 6.55
CA PHE A 322 12.27 21.68 7.42
C PHE A 322 13.16 22.78 6.81
#